data_AF-F1LED8-F1
#
_entry.id   AF-F1LED8-F1
#
_cell.length_a   1.000
_cell.length_b   1.000
_cell.length_c   1.000
_cell.angle_alpha   90.00
_cell.angle_beta   90.00
_cell.angle_gamma   90.00
#
_symmetry.space_group_name_H-M   'P 1'
#
loop_
_entity.id
_entity.type
_entity.pdbx_description
1 polymer ?
#
loop_
_entity_poly.entity_id
_entity_poly.type
_entity_poly.pdbx_seq_one_letter_code
_entity_poly.pdbx_strand_id
1 'polypeptide(L)'
;MPVQKQTRAGQRTRFKVTGKCGSVLVRLIPAPRGTGIVSAPVPKKLLQMAGVEDCYTSAVGQTATLGNFAKATYAAIQRTYSYLTPDLWKENALEEAPFPRYWEFLAHTPVARLSLFWGVPLFCFFFLLFLRFFTRRESPFCGCFHVYTGEWGVFF
;
A
#
# COMPACT_ATOMS: atom_id res chain seq x y z
N MET A 1 -9.27 -15.13 15.31
CA MET A 1 -10.24 -14.16 15.89
C MET A 1 -11.39 -13.87 14.94
N PRO A 2 -12.61 -13.45 15.40
CA PRO A 2 -13.55 -12.83 14.47
C PRO A 2 -12.88 -11.55 14.00
N VAL A 3 -12.36 -11.56 12.77
CA VAL A 3 -11.98 -10.34 12.05
C VAL A 3 -13.15 -9.40 12.27
N GLN A 4 -12.95 -8.32 13.04
CA GLN A 4 -13.99 -7.34 13.26
C GLN A 4 -14.33 -6.78 11.88
N LYS A 5 -15.31 -7.39 11.23
CA LYS A 5 -15.91 -6.90 10.01
C LYS A 5 -16.69 -5.67 10.45
N GLN A 6 -15.98 -4.58 10.66
CA GLN A 6 -16.55 -3.28 10.99
C GLN A 6 -17.15 -2.65 9.72
N THR A 7 -17.90 -3.45 8.97
CA THR A 7 -18.56 -3.09 7.71
C THR A 7 -19.76 -4.01 7.51
N ARG A 8 -20.73 -3.97 8.43
CA ARG A 8 -22.09 -4.42 8.10
C ARG A 8 -22.98 -3.18 7.88
N ALA A 9 -23.46 -3.07 6.63
CA ALA A 9 -24.41 -2.11 6.06
C ALA A 9 -23.93 -0.64 5.96
N GLY A 10 -23.45 -0.29 4.76
CA GLY A 10 -23.14 1.07 4.32
C GLY A 10 -21.76 1.56 4.73
N GLN A 11 -20.73 1.19 3.96
CA GLN A 11 -19.36 1.66 4.19
C GLN A 11 -19.31 3.18 3.92
N ARG A 12 -19.13 3.96 4.99
CA ARG A 12 -18.89 5.41 4.94
C ARG A 12 -17.46 5.65 5.40
N THR A 13 -16.85 6.75 4.95
CA THR A 13 -15.60 7.21 5.57
C THR A 13 -15.90 7.64 7.00
N ARG A 14 -15.36 6.93 8.01
CA ARG A 14 -15.66 7.22 9.43
C ARG A 14 -15.15 8.58 9.90
N PHE A 15 -14.11 9.11 9.26
CA PHE A 15 -13.42 10.33 9.66
C PHE A 15 -13.04 11.14 8.43
N LYS A 16 -12.72 12.42 8.67
CA LYS A 16 -12.21 13.32 7.65
C LYS A 16 -10.77 12.91 7.33
N VAL A 17 -10.53 12.41 6.12
CA VAL A 17 -9.21 11.92 5.70
C VAL A 17 -8.71 12.73 4.53
N THR A 18 -7.42 13.05 4.51
CA THR A 18 -6.77 13.78 3.42
C THR A 18 -5.67 12.93 2.79
N GLY A 19 -5.70 12.79 1.46
CA GLY A 19 -4.65 12.18 0.67
C GLY A 19 -4.00 13.22 -0.25
N LYS A 20 -2.67 13.16 -0.40
CA LYS A 20 -1.89 14.09 -1.22
C LYS A 20 -1.06 13.30 -2.24
N CYS A 21 -1.01 13.81 -3.48
CA CYS A 21 -0.08 13.36 -4.50
C CYS A 21 0.32 14.56 -5.38
N GLY A 22 1.61 14.94 -5.36
CA GLY A 22 2.09 16.16 -6.03
C GLY A 22 1.42 17.43 -5.46
N SER A 23 0.89 18.25 -6.36
CA SER A 23 0.11 19.46 -6.01
C SER A 23 -1.35 19.18 -5.67
N VAL A 24 -1.84 17.95 -5.88
CA VAL A 24 -3.24 17.58 -5.68
C VAL A 24 -3.46 17.03 -4.28
N LEU A 25 -4.45 17.58 -3.58
CA LEU A 25 -4.90 17.15 -2.27
C LEU A 25 -6.39 16.81 -2.35
N VAL A 26 -6.75 15.59 -1.98
CA VAL A 26 -8.14 15.10 -1.93
C VAL A 26 -8.52 14.86 -0.49
N ARG A 27 -9.63 15.45 -0.05
CA ARG A 27 -10.20 15.25 1.28
C ARG A 27 -11.53 14.53 1.17
N LEU A 28 -11.64 13.41 1.86
CA LEU A 28 -12.88 12.65 2.04
C LEU A 28 -13.55 13.11 3.33
N ILE A 29 -14.83 13.44 3.27
CA ILE A 29 -15.63 13.89 4.40
C ILE A 29 -16.85 12.96 4.51
N PRO A 30 -17.16 12.44 5.71
CA PRO A 30 -18.37 11.64 5.93
C PRO A 30 -19.62 12.43 5.53
N ALA A 31 -20.52 11.75 4.83
CA ALA A 31 -21.85 12.28 4.48
C ALA A 31 -22.96 11.53 5.24
N PRO A 32 -24.13 12.15 5.44
CA PRO A 32 -25.31 11.46 5.97
C PRO A 32 -25.79 10.39 4.98
N ARG A 33 -26.58 9.42 5.47
CA ARG A 33 -27.08 8.30 4.65
C ARG A 33 -27.95 8.78 3.50
N GLY A 34 -27.76 8.17 2.32
CA GLY A 34 -28.55 8.48 1.12
C GLY A 34 -28.08 9.73 0.37
N THR A 35 -26.88 10.23 0.68
CA THR A 35 -26.25 11.34 -0.05
C THR A 35 -25.63 10.87 -1.36
N GLY A 36 -25.17 9.62 -1.40
CA GLY A 36 -24.36 9.08 -2.48
C GLY A 36 -22.95 9.66 -2.52
N ILE A 37 -22.21 9.31 -3.57
CA ILE A 37 -20.84 9.78 -3.79
C ILE A 37 -20.87 11.10 -4.56
N VAL A 38 -20.54 12.20 -3.87
CA VAL A 38 -20.37 13.53 -4.47
C VAL A 38 -18.89 13.74 -4.78
N SER A 39 -18.50 13.39 -6.00
CA SER A 39 -17.14 13.63 -6.51
C SER A 39 -17.08 13.75 -8.03
N ALA A 40 -15.90 14.17 -8.51
CA ALA A 40 -15.51 14.04 -9.91
C ALA A 40 -15.58 12.57 -10.39
N PRO A 41 -15.70 12.31 -11.71
CA PRO A 41 -15.96 10.96 -12.25
C PRO A 41 -14.85 9.94 -11.93
N VAL A 42 -13.61 10.39 -11.75
CA VAL A 42 -12.44 9.53 -11.48
C VAL A 42 -12.49 8.97 -10.04
N PRO A 43 -12.51 9.80 -8.97
CA PRO A 43 -12.65 9.31 -7.61
C PRO A 43 -14.01 8.64 -7.38
N LYS A 44 -15.05 8.98 -8.14
CA LYS A 44 -16.37 8.35 -8.01
C LYS A 44 -16.30 6.85 -8.27
N LYS A 45 -15.60 6.46 -9.35
CA LYS A 45 -15.36 5.04 -9.68
C LYS A 45 -14.50 4.36 -8.62
N LEU A 46 -13.43 5.01 -8.15
CA LEU A 46 -12.55 4.45 -7.11
C LEU A 46 -13.30 4.21 -5.78
N LEU A 47 -14.13 5.17 -5.36
CA LEU A 47 -14.91 5.07 -4.13
C LEU A 47 -16.01 4.01 -4.24
N GLN A 48 -16.63 3.88 -5.42
CA GLN A 48 -17.59 2.81 -5.70
C GLN A 48 -16.92 1.43 -5.67
N MET A 49 -15.71 1.29 -6.22
CA MET A 49 -14.92 0.05 -6.12
C MET A 49 -14.50 -0.26 -4.68
N ALA A 50 -14.23 0.76 -3.87
CA ALA A 50 -13.93 0.61 -2.45
C ALA A 50 -15.17 0.27 -1.60
N GLY A 51 -16.36 0.27 -2.19
CA GLY A 51 -17.63 0.00 -1.50
C GLY A 51 -18.13 1.17 -0.65
N VAL A 52 -17.63 2.39 -0.87
CA VAL A 52 -18.08 3.57 -0.13
C VAL A 52 -19.39 4.09 -0.73
N GLU A 53 -20.45 4.13 0.06
CA GLU A 53 -21.79 4.53 -0.41
C GLU A 53 -22.00 6.04 -0.36
N ASP A 54 -21.62 6.68 0.76
CA ASP A 54 -21.87 8.09 1.02
C ASP A 54 -20.57 8.82 1.38
N CYS A 55 -20.16 9.80 0.56
CA CYS A 55 -19.08 10.72 0.94
C CYS A 55 -19.13 12.04 0.17
N TYR A 56 -18.69 13.10 0.83
CA TYR A 56 -18.32 14.35 0.15
C TYR A 56 -16.82 14.35 -0.12
N THR A 57 -16.44 14.84 -1.29
CA THR A 57 -15.03 15.02 -1.66
C THR A 57 -14.73 16.49 -1.91
N SER A 58 -13.61 16.96 -1.40
CA SER A 58 -13.06 18.27 -1.77
C SER A 58 -11.65 18.07 -2.28
N ALA A 59 -11.36 18.56 -3.47
CA ALA A 59 -10.05 18.46 -4.09
C ALA A 59 -9.44 19.86 -4.30
N VAL A 60 -8.17 20.01 -3.97
CA VAL A 60 -7.40 21.25 -4.13
C VAL A 60 -6.17 20.95 -4.97
N GLY A 61 -5.79 21.86 -5.87
CA GLY A 61 -4.66 21.71 -6.78
C GLY A 61 -5.06 21.33 -8.20
N GLN A 62 -4.10 20.84 -9.00
CA GLN A 62 -4.30 20.57 -10.43
C GLN A 62 -5.00 19.23 -10.68
N THR A 63 -6.31 19.19 -10.45
CA THR A 63 -7.18 18.01 -10.62
C THR A 63 -7.35 17.54 -12.07
N ALA A 64 -6.93 18.36 -13.05
CA ALA A 64 -6.88 17.96 -14.47
C ALA A 64 -5.91 16.79 -14.72
N THR A 65 -4.88 16.62 -13.89
CA THR A 65 -3.95 15.49 -13.99
C THR A 65 -4.53 14.22 -13.38
N LEU A 66 -5.11 13.37 -14.23
CA LEU A 66 -5.82 12.16 -13.82
C LEU A 66 -5.00 11.23 -12.91
N GLY A 67 -3.73 11.00 -13.24
CA GLY A 67 -2.87 10.08 -12.50
C GLY A 67 -2.61 10.51 -11.05
N ASN A 68 -2.29 11.79 -10.83
CA ASN A 68 -2.06 12.34 -9.49
C ASN A 68 -3.36 12.39 -8.69
N PHE A 69 -4.47 12.73 -9.35
CA PHE A 69 -5.77 12.80 -8.71
C PHE A 69 -6.27 11.41 -8.23
N ALA A 70 -6.12 10.39 -9.07
CA ALA A 70 -6.43 9.00 -8.70
C ALA A 70 -5.53 8.52 -7.54
N LYS A 71 -4.22 8.76 -7.62
CA LYS A 71 -3.27 8.40 -6.55
C LYS A 71 -3.57 9.12 -5.24
N ALA A 72 -3.91 10.42 -5.28
CA ALA A 72 -4.28 11.17 -4.08
C ALA A 72 -5.54 10.59 -3.42
N THR A 73 -6.54 10.19 -4.22
CA THR A 73 -7.76 9.55 -3.74
C THR A 73 -7.47 8.19 -3.10
N TYR A 74 -6.66 7.35 -3.76
CA TYR A 74 -6.24 6.06 -3.22
C TYR A 74 -5.48 6.22 -1.89
N ALA A 75 -4.57 7.21 -1.83
CA ALA A 75 -3.83 7.51 -0.61
C ALA A 75 -4.72 8.01 0.54
N ALA A 76 -5.89 8.61 0.25
CA ALA A 76 -6.88 8.98 1.26
C ALA A 76 -7.61 7.73 1.79
N ILE A 77 -7.96 6.78 0.91
CA ILE A 77 -8.59 5.51 1.29
C ILE A 77 -7.63 4.67 2.14
N GLN A 78 -6.36 4.54 1.74
CA GLN A 78 -5.35 3.83 2.53
C GLN A 78 -5.19 4.43 3.94
N ARG A 79 -5.18 5.77 4.03
CA ARG A 79 -5.15 6.47 5.33
C ARG A 79 -6.38 6.22 6.19
N THR A 80 -7.44 5.68 5.62
CA THR A 80 -8.61 5.29 6.39
C THR A 80 -8.24 4.20 7.39
N TYR A 81 -7.45 3.20 6.98
CA TYR A 81 -7.01 2.15 7.90
C TYR A 81 -5.88 2.59 8.84
N SER A 82 -5.08 3.59 8.47
CA SER A 82 -4.01 4.09 9.35
C SER A 82 -4.50 4.97 10.49
N TYR A 83 -5.76 5.42 10.46
CA TYR A 83 -6.29 6.29 11.49
C TYR A 83 -6.75 5.49 12.69
N LEU A 84 -6.13 5.75 13.84
CA LEU A 84 -6.46 5.06 15.08
C LEU A 84 -7.70 5.69 15.72
N THR A 85 -8.76 4.89 15.82
CA THR A 85 -10.00 5.28 16.53
C THR A 85 -10.02 4.68 17.92
N PRO A 86 -10.76 5.26 18.88
CA PRO A 86 -10.84 4.73 20.26
C PRO A 86 -11.35 3.30 20.34
N ASP A 87 -12.15 2.87 19.37
CA ASP A 87 -12.62 1.48 19.24
C ASP A 87 -11.45 0.48 19.10
N LEU A 88 -10.33 0.94 18.52
CA LEU A 88 -9.17 0.14 18.14
C LEU A 88 -7.98 0.27 19.12
N TRP A 89 -8.16 0.93 20.26
CA TRP A 89 -7.11 1.11 21.28
C TRP A 89 -6.83 -0.13 22.13
N LYS A 90 -7.74 -1.12 22.08
CA LYS A 90 -7.53 -2.38 22.81
C LYS A 90 -6.34 -3.11 22.22
N GLU A 91 -5.40 -3.50 23.08
CA GLU A 91 -4.26 -4.30 22.70
C GLU A 91 -4.74 -5.67 22.19
N ASN A 92 -4.39 -5.98 20.95
CA ASN A 92 -4.67 -7.28 20.36
C ASN A 92 -3.40 -8.12 20.46
N ALA A 93 -3.52 -9.33 21.00
CA ALA A 93 -2.43 -10.30 20.94
C ALA A 93 -2.10 -10.59 19.47
N LEU A 94 -0.82 -10.59 19.12
CA LEU A 94 -0.37 -10.89 17.77
C LEU A 94 -0.60 -12.39 17.51
N GLU A 95 -1.55 -12.72 16.64
CA GLU A 95 -1.68 -14.09 16.14
C GLU A 95 -0.46 -14.43 15.26
N GLU A 96 -0.05 -15.70 15.26
CA GLU A 96 1.03 -16.18 14.38
C GLU A 96 0.71 -15.87 12.91
N ALA A 97 1.71 -15.37 12.20
CA ALA A 97 1.57 -15.12 10.77
C ALA A 97 1.22 -16.43 10.03
N PRO A 98 0.43 -16.36 8.94
CA PRO A 98 0.02 -17.56 8.22
C PRO A 98 1.21 -18.31 7.61
N PHE A 99 2.30 -17.62 7.28
CA PHE A 99 3.48 -18.26 6.67
C PHE A 99 4.15 -19.28 7.61
N PRO A 100 4.57 -18.93 8.85
CA PRO A 100 5.03 -19.91 9.83
C PRO A 100 4.03 -21.04 10.08
N ARG A 101 2.72 -20.74 10.15
CA ARG A 101 1.70 -21.76 10.46
C ARG A 101 1.55 -22.84 9.39
N TYR A 102 1.74 -22.51 8.12
CA TYR A 102 1.53 -23.41 6.99
C TYR A 102 2.82 -23.76 6.24
N TRP A 103 3.98 -23.56 6.87
CA TRP A 103 5.28 -23.75 6.22
C TRP A 103 5.47 -25.18 5.68
N GLU A 104 5.00 -26.19 6.41
CA GLU A 104 5.06 -27.61 6.01
C GLU A 104 4.27 -27.86 4.72
N PHE A 105 3.04 -27.32 4.65
CA PHE A 105 2.20 -27.43 3.46
C PHE A 105 2.86 -26.76 2.24
N LEU A 106 3.43 -25.56 2.42
CA LEU A 106 4.10 -24.82 1.35
C LEU A 106 5.35 -25.54 0.84
N ALA A 107 6.13 -26.15 1.74
CA ALA A 107 7.35 -26.88 1.39
C ALA A 107 7.09 -28.10 0.49
N HIS A 108 5.91 -28.72 0.59
CA HIS A 108 5.53 -29.86 -0.22
C HIS A 108 4.90 -29.49 -1.58
N THR A 109 4.69 -28.20 -1.87
CA THR A 109 4.14 -27.76 -3.17
C THR A 109 5.22 -27.77 -4.27
N PRO A 110 4.89 -28.22 -5.51
CA PRO A 110 5.87 -28.34 -6.59
C PRO A 110 6.41 -26.98 -7.08
N VAL A 111 5.71 -25.88 -6.79
CA VAL A 111 6.15 -24.51 -7.11
C VAL A 111 7.37 -24.07 -6.31
N ALA A 112 7.57 -24.57 -5.08
CA ALA A 112 8.75 -24.27 -4.26
C ALA A 112 10.01 -25.03 -4.72
N ARG A 113 9.86 -26.09 -5.52
CA ARG A 113 10.99 -26.88 -6.04
C ARG A 113 11.68 -26.21 -7.23
N LEU A 114 11.00 -25.30 -7.93
CA LEU A 114 11.56 -24.57 -9.09
C LEU A 114 12.46 -23.39 -8.68
N SER A 115 12.29 -22.80 -7.50
CA SER A 115 13.12 -21.69 -7.01
C SER A 115 14.45 -22.16 -6.41
N LEU A 116 14.57 -23.43 -6.01
CA LEU A 116 15.81 -24.00 -5.47
C LEU A 116 16.74 -24.60 -6.55
N PHE A 117 16.32 -24.61 -7.83
CA PHE A 117 17.15 -25.14 -8.93
C PHE A 117 18.04 -24.09 -9.61
N TRP A 118 17.78 -22.79 -9.41
CA TRP A 118 18.70 -21.72 -9.79
C TRP A 118 19.46 -21.26 -8.57
N GLY A 119 20.36 -22.15 -8.14
CA GLY A 119 21.29 -21.89 -7.07
C GLY A 119 22.05 -20.58 -7.26
N VAL A 120 22.28 -19.95 -6.12
CA VAL A 120 23.14 -18.81 -5.88
C VAL A 120 24.61 -19.26 -5.69
N PRO A 121 25.31 -19.78 -6.73
CA PRO A 121 26.78 -19.62 -6.72
C PRO A 121 27.35 -18.88 -7.93
N LEU A 122 26.70 -18.87 -9.10
CA LEU A 122 27.28 -18.26 -10.31
C LEU A 122 27.03 -16.75 -10.44
N PHE A 123 25.92 -16.23 -9.88
CA PHE A 123 25.61 -14.80 -9.93
C PHE A 123 26.51 -13.98 -8.99
N CYS A 124 26.95 -14.57 -7.88
CA CYS A 124 27.87 -13.92 -6.93
C CYS A 124 29.27 -13.71 -7.53
N PHE A 125 29.73 -14.63 -8.39
CA PHE A 125 31.03 -14.54 -9.04
C PHE A 125 31.06 -13.43 -10.11
N PHE A 126 29.96 -13.24 -10.85
CA PHE A 126 29.89 -12.20 -11.89
C PHE A 126 29.70 -10.79 -11.29
N PHE A 127 28.96 -10.67 -10.18
CA PHE A 127 28.74 -9.38 -9.51
C PHE A 127 30.01 -8.81 -8.85
N LEU A 128 30.89 -9.66 -8.31
CA LEU A 128 32.18 -9.25 -7.74
C LEU A 128 33.20 -8.81 -8.81
N LEU A 129 33.13 -9.37 -10.02
CA LEU A 129 33.92 -8.89 -11.17
C LEU A 129 33.40 -7.54 -11.70
N PHE A 130 32.09 -7.31 -11.64
CA PHE A 130 31.49 -6.05 -12.09
C PHE A 130 31.76 -4.88 -11.14
N LEU A 131 31.79 -5.13 -9.82
CA LEU A 131 32.15 -4.13 -8.81
C LEU A 131 33.61 -3.65 -8.89
N ARG A 132 34.51 -4.45 -9.47
CA ARG A 132 35.92 -4.07 -9.64
C ARG A 132 36.17 -3.19 -10.87
N PHE A 133 35.20 -3.11 -11.79
CA PHE A 133 35.28 -2.27 -12.99
C PHE A 133 34.66 -0.88 -12.80
N PHE A 134 33.74 -0.71 -11.84
CA PHE A 134 32.97 0.53 -11.70
C PHE A 134 33.55 1.55 -10.70
N THR A 135 34.58 1.20 -9.91
CA THR A 135 35.19 2.14 -8.95
C THR A 135 36.17 3.15 -9.56
N ARG A 136 36.14 3.38 -10.89
CA ARG A 136 37.07 4.32 -11.57
C ARG A 136 36.42 5.27 -12.58
N ARG A 137 35.17 5.69 -12.37
CA ARG A 137 34.64 6.87 -13.08
C ARG A 137 33.72 7.72 -12.19
N GLU A 138 34.21 8.91 -11.89
CA GLU A 138 33.55 9.98 -11.16
C GLU A 138 32.33 10.55 -11.89
N SER A 139 31.34 10.98 -11.08
CA SER A 139 30.38 12.08 -11.29
C SER A 139 29.06 11.81 -12.08
N PRO A 140 28.04 12.68 -11.97
CA PRO A 140 27.15 12.81 -10.81
C PRO A 140 25.66 12.76 -11.23
N PHE A 141 24.90 11.77 -10.78
CA PHE A 141 23.43 11.82 -10.80
C PHE A 141 22.88 11.19 -9.52
N CYS A 142 22.91 11.99 -8.46
CA CYS A 142 22.26 11.72 -7.19
C CYS A 142 20.76 12.00 -7.37
N GLY A 143 19.88 11.01 -7.16
CA GLY A 143 18.45 11.31 -7.05
C GLY A 143 17.42 10.19 -7.28
N CYS A 144 17.79 8.94 -7.57
CA CYS A 144 16.77 7.88 -7.83
C CYS A 144 16.95 6.55 -7.09
N PHE A 145 17.87 6.45 -6.12
CA PHE A 145 18.17 5.20 -5.42
C PHE A 145 17.84 5.27 -3.93
N HIS A 146 16.60 5.60 -3.57
CA HIS A 146 16.15 5.57 -2.17
C HIS A 146 14.76 4.95 -2.02
N VAL A 147 14.47 3.85 -2.73
CA VAL A 147 13.18 3.13 -2.60
C VAL A 147 13.32 1.60 -2.53
N TYR A 148 14.51 0.99 -2.66
CA TYR A 148 14.62 -0.48 -2.75
C TYR A 148 15.65 -1.16 -1.84
N THR A 149 15.96 -0.60 -0.67
CA THR A 149 16.87 -1.23 0.30
C THR A 149 16.33 -1.17 1.73
N GLY A 150 15.05 -1.51 1.92
CA GLY A 150 14.39 -1.42 3.24
C GLY A 150 13.81 -2.72 3.81
N GLU A 151 13.83 -3.85 3.11
CA GLU A 151 12.97 -5.00 3.48
C GLU A 151 13.66 -6.36 3.61
N TRP A 152 14.97 -6.41 3.91
CA TRP A 152 15.60 -7.68 4.28
C TRP A 152 16.68 -7.45 5.32
N GLY A 153 16.30 -7.45 6.60
CA GLY A 153 17.27 -7.20 7.65
C GLY A 153 16.78 -7.31 9.09
N VAL A 154 15.86 -8.24 9.41
CA VAL A 154 15.72 -8.75 10.79
C VAL A 154 15.18 -10.19 10.74
N PHE A 155 16.08 -11.15 10.61
CA PHE A 155 15.86 -12.56 10.98
C PHE A 155 17.24 -13.18 11.27
N PHE A 156 17.72 -12.96 12.50
CA PHE A 156 18.58 -13.84 13.27
C PHE A 156 18.44 -13.46 14.74
#